data_AF-A0A2H1H4G9-F1
#
_entry.id   AF-A0A2H1H4G9-F1
#
_cell.length_a   1.000
_cell.length_b   1.000
_cell.length_c   1.000
_cell.angle_alpha   90.00
_cell.angle_beta   90.00
_cell.angle_gamma   90.00
#
_symmetry.space_group_name_H-M   'P 1'
#
loop_
_entity.id
_entity.type
_entity.pdbx_description
1 polymer ?
#
loop_
_entity_poly.entity_id
_entity_poly.type
_entity_poly.pdbx_seq_one_letter_code
_entity_poly.pdbx_strand_id
1 'polypeptide(L)'
;MYRLMADVLNDSAFILDVLSPIFPKPIRIVILSFSSILRSLCGVAAGSSKASLSAHFARWGNLGELNAKDSSQETVISLMGMLAGSLVISWITTPLATWTALIGLLSVHLETNRRAVRAVKMRTLNRQRATLVFHHLQRQQTVPSIKEISSVEHIFEWDGVLRTSTRDIMGYCDIGTPFLRLLEAVSESQTSTKASHIQQQTLSQILSLYNSSRYILWHDRRSTKDVPRFNIILKKGAEPKDLLIAWWQALFHAQDDSAAGQDGFEEKLAALERSLSRAKEFFERYEKSLREKGWDVDNGALETASSTRVVFGES
;
A
#
# COMPACT_ATOMS: atom_id res chain seq x y z
N MET A 1 2.82 0.13 -8.09
CA MET A 1 3.49 1.29 -7.44
C MET A 1 5.00 1.15 -7.40
N TYR A 2 5.58 0.23 -6.62
CA TYR A 2 7.02 0.20 -6.34
C TYR A 2 7.93 -0.02 -7.56
N ARG A 3 7.45 -0.69 -8.62
CA ARG A 3 8.24 -0.89 -9.84
C ARG A 3 8.61 0.43 -10.51
N LEU A 4 7.62 1.27 -10.83
CA LEU A 4 7.86 2.58 -11.44
C LEU A 4 8.61 3.52 -10.49
N MET A 5 8.39 3.42 -9.18
CA MET A 5 9.18 4.17 -8.19
C MET A 5 10.67 3.79 -8.27
N ALA A 6 10.99 2.49 -8.38
CA ALA A 6 12.37 2.04 -8.53
C ALA A 6 13.03 2.65 -9.75
N ASP A 7 12.32 2.65 -10.88
CA ASP A 7 12.82 3.22 -12.14
C ASP A 7 13.06 4.74 -12.01
N VAL A 8 12.14 5.49 -11.37
CA VAL A 8 12.33 6.93 -11.08
C VAL A 8 13.53 7.20 -10.18
N LEU A 9 13.73 6.38 -9.13
CA LEU A 9 14.88 6.52 -8.22
C LEU A 9 16.20 6.26 -8.96
N ASN A 10 16.25 5.23 -9.79
CA ASN A 10 17.41 4.89 -10.59
C ASN A 10 17.76 5.98 -11.61
N ASP A 11 16.74 6.50 -12.30
CA ASP A 11 16.91 7.54 -13.31
C ASP A 11 17.36 8.86 -12.68
N SER A 12 16.85 9.16 -11.48
CA SER A 12 17.34 10.27 -10.65
C SER A 12 18.82 10.10 -10.28
N ALA A 13 19.26 8.88 -9.95
CA ALA A 13 20.67 8.58 -9.67
C ALA A 13 21.57 8.81 -10.90
N PHE A 14 21.13 8.42 -12.10
CA PHE A 14 21.85 8.70 -13.34
C PHE A 14 22.01 10.20 -13.60
N ILE A 15 20.95 10.99 -13.39
CA ILE A 15 21.00 12.45 -13.54
C ILE A 15 22.04 13.05 -12.58
N LEU A 16 22.04 12.63 -11.31
CA LEU A 16 22.99 13.11 -10.32
C LEU A 16 24.44 12.77 -10.68
N ASP A 17 24.70 11.58 -11.21
CA ASP A 17 26.05 11.17 -11.61
C ASP A 17 26.59 12.02 -12.77
N VAL A 18 25.75 12.27 -13.78
CA VAL A 18 26.10 13.09 -14.95
C VAL A 18 26.27 14.57 -14.54
N LEU A 19 25.49 15.06 -13.59
CA LEU A 19 25.59 16.42 -13.06
C LEU A 19 26.79 16.61 -12.11
N SER A 20 27.24 15.54 -11.44
CA SER A 20 28.25 15.57 -10.39
C SER A 20 29.56 16.30 -10.73
N PRO A 21 30.10 16.28 -11.98
CA PRO A 21 31.35 16.96 -12.31
C PRO A 21 31.28 18.49 -12.27
N ILE A 22 30.09 19.08 -12.27
CA ILE A 22 29.88 20.54 -12.20
C ILE A 22 30.22 21.08 -10.80
N PHE A 23 30.13 20.24 -9.78
CA PHE A 23 30.29 20.64 -8.38
C PHE A 23 31.72 20.47 -7.87
N PRO A 24 32.16 21.31 -6.91
CA PRO A 24 33.46 21.15 -6.25
C PRO A 24 33.54 19.83 -5.47
N LYS A 25 34.77 19.34 -5.25
CA LYS A 25 35.03 17.99 -4.68
C LYS A 25 34.20 17.63 -3.44
N PRO A 26 34.05 18.49 -2.41
CA PRO A 26 33.27 18.13 -1.22
C PRO A 26 31.79 17.89 -1.54
N ILE A 27 31.18 18.76 -2.36
CA ILE A 27 29.76 18.64 -2.75
C ILE A 27 29.57 17.43 -3.67
N ARG A 28 30.51 17.18 -4.58
CA ARG A 28 30.48 16.02 -5.48
C ARG A 28 30.42 14.69 -4.70
N ILE A 29 31.16 14.56 -3.61
CA ILE A 29 31.11 13.35 -2.76
C ILE A 29 29.71 13.15 -2.18
N VAL A 30 29.06 14.22 -1.69
CA VAL A 30 27.70 14.16 -1.15
C VAL A 30 26.70 13.76 -2.24
N ILE A 31 26.80 14.32 -3.44
CA ILE A 31 25.94 14.00 -4.57
C ILE A 31 26.06 12.52 -4.97
N LEU A 32 27.29 12.01 -5.12
CA LEU A 32 27.53 10.61 -5.49
C LEU A 32 27.11 9.63 -4.38
N SER A 33 27.26 10.04 -3.12
CA SER A 33 26.74 9.28 -1.97
C SER A 33 25.22 9.19 -2.01
N PHE A 34 24.54 10.31 -2.28
CA PHE A 34 23.09 10.34 -2.39
C PHE A 34 22.60 9.54 -3.62
N SER A 35 23.29 9.63 -4.75
CA SER A 35 23.04 8.78 -5.93
C SER A 35 23.13 7.28 -5.59
N SER A 36 24.11 6.88 -4.78
CA SER A 36 24.23 5.50 -4.30
C SER A 36 23.07 5.07 -3.40
N ILE A 37 22.57 5.97 -2.55
CA ILE A 37 21.36 5.74 -1.74
C ILE A 37 20.14 5.50 -2.65
N LEU A 38 19.95 6.34 -3.67
CA LEU A 38 18.84 6.18 -4.63
C LEU A 38 18.90 4.84 -5.36
N ARG A 39 20.09 4.38 -5.77
CA ARG A 39 20.27 3.05 -6.37
C ARG A 39 19.97 1.91 -5.41
N SER A 40 20.37 2.04 -4.15
CA SER A 40 20.04 1.06 -3.11
C SER A 40 18.52 0.98 -2.91
N LEU A 41 17.85 2.12 -2.81
CA LEU A 41 16.38 2.19 -2.72
C LEU A 41 15.70 1.60 -3.97
N CYS A 42 16.23 1.88 -5.16
CA CYS A 42 15.80 1.24 -6.40
C CYS A 42 15.94 -0.29 -6.31
N GLY A 43 17.09 -0.80 -5.88
CA GLY A 43 17.32 -2.25 -5.73
C GLY A 43 16.27 -2.93 -4.85
N VAL A 44 15.94 -2.33 -3.71
CA VAL A 44 14.89 -2.83 -2.80
C VAL A 44 13.50 -2.76 -3.44
N ALA A 45 13.13 -1.63 -4.03
CA ALA A 45 11.82 -1.43 -4.66
C ALA A 45 11.62 -2.29 -5.91
N ALA A 46 12.65 -2.44 -6.76
CA ALA A 46 12.64 -3.30 -7.93
C ALA A 46 12.59 -4.78 -7.54
N GLY A 47 13.43 -5.20 -6.58
CA GLY A 47 13.47 -6.59 -6.11
C GLY A 47 12.15 -7.05 -5.50
N SER A 48 11.57 -6.25 -4.61
CA SER A 48 10.25 -6.54 -4.01
C SER A 48 9.13 -6.59 -5.06
N SER A 49 9.10 -5.62 -5.99
CA SER A 49 8.11 -5.60 -7.07
C SER A 49 8.26 -6.80 -8.02
N LYS A 50 9.51 -7.15 -8.35
CA LYS A 50 9.82 -8.30 -9.21
C LYS A 50 9.34 -9.59 -8.57
N ALA A 51 9.63 -9.80 -7.28
CA ALA A 51 9.14 -10.96 -6.55
C ALA A 51 7.60 -11.06 -6.55
N SER A 52 6.90 -9.95 -6.32
CA SER A 52 5.43 -9.90 -6.36
C SER A 52 4.86 -10.19 -7.75
N LEU A 53 5.48 -9.64 -8.81
CA LEU A 53 5.08 -9.89 -10.20
C LEU A 53 5.38 -11.33 -10.63
N SER A 54 6.53 -11.88 -10.27
CA SER A 54 6.88 -13.28 -10.51
C SER A 54 5.88 -14.21 -9.83
N ALA A 55 5.51 -13.94 -8.57
CA ALA A 55 4.48 -14.70 -7.87
C ALA A 55 3.10 -14.58 -8.54
N HIS A 56 2.76 -13.40 -9.08
CA HIS A 56 1.52 -13.17 -9.82
C HIS A 56 1.46 -13.94 -11.14
N PHE A 57 2.58 -14.04 -11.88
CA PHE A 57 2.64 -14.73 -13.16
C PHE A 57 2.89 -16.24 -13.03
N ALA A 58 3.42 -16.69 -11.89
CA ALA A 58 3.58 -18.09 -11.59
C ALA A 58 2.21 -18.80 -11.56
N ARG A 59 2.15 -19.99 -12.17
CA ARG A 59 0.99 -20.88 -12.15
C ARG A 59 1.44 -22.21 -11.56
N TRP A 60 0.70 -22.74 -10.60
CA TRP A 60 0.94 -24.08 -10.03
C TRP A 60 2.36 -24.31 -9.49
N GLY A 61 2.85 -23.41 -8.64
CA GLY A 61 4.13 -23.60 -7.94
C GLY A 61 5.38 -23.48 -8.81
N ASN A 62 5.26 -23.09 -10.09
CA ASN A 62 6.38 -22.97 -11.03
C ASN A 62 7.21 -21.67 -10.87
N LEU A 63 7.22 -21.06 -9.69
CA LEU A 63 7.88 -19.78 -9.44
C LEU A 63 9.39 -19.83 -9.72
N GLY A 64 10.05 -20.94 -9.38
CA GLY A 64 11.46 -21.16 -9.66
C GLY A 64 11.78 -21.21 -11.15
N GLU A 65 10.96 -21.92 -11.94
CA GLU A 65 11.11 -22.00 -13.40
C GLU A 65 10.89 -20.63 -14.04
N LEU A 66 9.86 -19.90 -13.61
CA LEU A 66 9.58 -18.55 -14.09
C LEU A 66 10.77 -17.61 -13.81
N ASN A 67 11.29 -17.62 -12.59
CA ASN A 67 12.44 -16.79 -12.22
C ASN A 67 13.71 -17.16 -13.01
N ALA A 68 13.95 -18.45 -13.27
CA ALA A 68 15.09 -18.88 -14.07
C ALA A 68 15.00 -18.40 -15.52
N LYS A 69 13.81 -18.49 -16.13
CA LYS A 69 13.56 -17.97 -17.49
C LYS A 69 13.72 -16.46 -17.56
N ASP A 70 13.11 -15.75 -16.61
CA ASP A 70 13.18 -14.29 -16.54
C ASP A 70 14.63 -13.80 -16.34
N SER A 71 15.40 -14.42 -15.44
CA SER A 71 16.82 -14.09 -15.24
C SER A 71 17.67 -14.32 -16.50
N SER A 72 17.37 -15.36 -17.28
CA SER A 72 18.07 -15.62 -18.54
C SER A 72 17.74 -14.55 -19.59
N GLN A 73 16.46 -14.16 -19.68
CA GLN A 73 16.03 -13.06 -20.56
C GLN A 73 16.68 -11.74 -20.18
N GLU A 74 16.69 -11.41 -18.89
CA GLU A 74 17.34 -10.20 -18.38
C GLU A 74 18.83 -10.16 -18.74
N THR A 75 19.53 -11.30 -18.62
CA THR A 75 20.95 -11.41 -19.01
C THR A 75 21.16 -11.13 -20.50
N VAL A 76 20.38 -11.78 -21.38
CA VAL A 76 20.51 -11.61 -22.83
C VAL A 76 20.20 -10.17 -23.24
N ILE A 77 19.11 -9.59 -22.71
CA ILE A 77 18.72 -8.22 -23.01
C ILE A 77 19.77 -7.24 -22.48
N SER A 78 20.36 -7.48 -21.31
CA SER A 78 21.46 -6.67 -20.77
C SER A 78 22.69 -6.70 -21.67
N LEU A 79 23.10 -7.88 -22.15
CA LEU A 79 24.22 -8.02 -23.10
C LEU A 79 23.96 -7.26 -24.41
N MET A 80 22.75 -7.39 -24.96
CA MET A 80 22.34 -6.64 -26.16
C MET A 80 22.31 -5.13 -25.91
N GLY A 81 21.81 -4.71 -24.74
CA GLY A 81 21.77 -3.31 -24.33
C GLY A 81 23.17 -2.71 -24.16
N MET A 82 24.11 -3.45 -23.57
CA MET A 82 25.51 -3.04 -23.49
C MET A 82 26.14 -2.90 -24.86
N LEU A 83 25.93 -3.88 -25.77
CA LEU A 83 26.43 -3.80 -27.14
C LEU A 83 25.88 -2.57 -27.88
N ALA A 84 24.56 -2.34 -27.81
CA ALA A 84 23.92 -1.17 -28.41
C ALA A 84 24.44 0.13 -27.77
N GLY A 85 24.59 0.17 -26.44
CA GLY A 85 25.14 1.31 -25.72
C GLY A 85 26.58 1.64 -26.11
N SER A 86 27.43 0.62 -26.32
CA SER A 86 28.81 0.78 -26.81
C SER A 86 28.87 1.36 -28.21
N LEU A 87 27.89 1.07 -29.06
CA LEU A 87 27.77 1.72 -30.38
C LEU A 87 27.31 3.17 -30.23
N VAL A 88 26.25 3.39 -29.45
CA VAL A 88 25.67 4.74 -29.26
C VAL A 88 26.67 5.71 -28.66
N ILE A 89 27.44 5.29 -27.65
CA ILE A 89 28.43 6.16 -26.99
C ILE A 89 29.53 6.63 -27.95
N SER A 90 29.84 5.85 -29.00
CA SER A 90 30.85 6.24 -30.01
C SER A 90 30.47 7.49 -30.81
N TRP A 91 29.17 7.83 -30.85
CA TRP A 91 28.66 9.03 -31.52
C TRP A 91 28.41 10.22 -30.58
N ILE A 92 28.56 10.03 -29.26
CA ILE A 92 28.31 11.07 -28.26
C ILE A 92 29.64 11.75 -27.89
N THR A 93 29.89 12.93 -28.46
CA THR A 93 31.16 13.65 -28.29
C THR A 93 31.02 14.99 -27.56
N THR A 94 29.80 15.51 -27.40
CA THR A 94 29.56 16.84 -26.81
C THR A 94 28.65 16.76 -25.58
N PRO A 95 28.76 17.70 -24.61
CA PRO A 95 27.88 17.73 -23.44
C PRO A 95 26.40 17.82 -23.81
N LEU A 96 26.06 18.59 -24.85
CA LEU A 96 24.68 18.69 -25.34
C LEU A 96 24.19 17.33 -25.86
N ALA A 97 24.98 16.64 -26.67
CA ALA A 97 24.63 15.29 -27.15
C ALA A 97 24.45 14.31 -25.99
N THR A 98 25.29 14.37 -24.96
CA THR A 98 25.16 13.55 -23.74
C THR A 98 23.83 13.80 -23.04
N TRP A 99 23.49 15.06 -22.77
CA TRP A 99 22.24 15.40 -22.08
C TRP A 99 21.00 15.08 -22.92
N THR A 100 21.04 15.33 -24.23
CA THR A 100 19.94 14.97 -25.14
C THR A 100 19.72 13.46 -25.18
N ALA A 101 20.80 12.67 -25.33
CA ALA A 101 20.71 11.21 -25.32
C ALA A 101 20.21 10.68 -23.96
N LEU A 102 20.76 11.20 -22.86
CA LEU A 102 20.34 10.83 -21.50
C LEU A 102 18.85 11.08 -21.31
N ILE A 103 18.37 12.31 -21.49
CA ILE A 103 16.96 12.65 -21.27
C ILE A 103 16.04 11.88 -22.21
N GLY A 104 16.45 11.68 -23.47
CA GLY A 104 15.71 10.85 -24.43
C GLY A 104 15.56 9.40 -23.97
N LEU A 105 16.67 8.75 -23.57
CA LEU A 105 16.66 7.37 -23.10
C LEU A 105 15.88 7.21 -21.79
N LEU A 106 16.05 8.11 -20.82
CA LEU A 106 15.29 8.09 -19.57
C LEU A 106 13.79 8.28 -19.83
N SER A 107 13.42 9.17 -20.76
CA SER A 107 12.01 9.37 -21.13
C SER A 107 11.40 8.10 -21.74
N VAL A 108 12.12 7.43 -22.65
CA VAL A 108 11.68 6.15 -23.22
C VAL A 108 11.60 5.06 -22.14
N HIS A 109 12.59 4.98 -21.26
CA HIS A 109 12.62 4.05 -20.13
C HIS A 109 11.41 4.22 -19.21
N LEU A 110 11.15 5.43 -18.71
CA LEU A 110 10.01 5.69 -17.83
C LEU A 110 8.66 5.48 -18.54
N GLU A 111 8.52 5.89 -19.80
CA GLU A 111 7.26 5.74 -20.53
C GLU A 111 6.93 4.27 -20.82
N THR A 112 7.92 3.49 -21.24
CA THR A 112 7.74 2.05 -21.46
C THR A 112 7.41 1.32 -20.17
N ASN A 113 8.09 1.64 -19.06
CA ASN A 113 7.78 1.07 -17.75
C ASN A 113 6.42 1.52 -17.21
N ARG A 114 6.01 2.78 -17.44
CA ARG A 114 4.67 3.28 -17.10
C ARG A 114 3.59 2.49 -17.83
N ARG A 115 3.77 2.24 -19.14
CA ARG A 115 2.86 1.41 -19.95
C ARG A 115 2.84 -0.04 -19.46
N ALA A 116 4.00 -0.61 -19.15
CA ALA A 116 4.10 -1.99 -18.65
C ALA A 116 3.35 -2.15 -17.33
N VAL A 117 3.58 -1.27 -16.34
CA VAL A 117 2.88 -1.30 -15.04
C VAL A 117 1.37 -1.11 -15.23
N ARG A 118 0.94 -0.25 -16.16
CA ARG A 118 -0.49 -0.06 -16.49
C ARG A 118 -1.13 -1.26 -17.20
N ALA A 119 -0.35 -2.11 -17.85
CA ALA A 119 -0.86 -3.30 -18.54
C ALA A 119 -1.10 -4.48 -17.58
N VAL A 120 -0.43 -4.50 -16.41
CA VAL A 120 -0.55 -5.58 -15.43
C VAL A 120 -1.90 -5.49 -14.70
N LYS A 121 -2.66 -6.59 -14.74
CA LYS A 121 -3.97 -6.72 -14.10
C LYS A 121 -3.88 -7.62 -12.88
N MET A 122 -3.49 -7.03 -11.76
CA MET A 122 -3.30 -7.74 -10.50
C MET A 122 -4.65 -8.22 -9.91
N ARG A 123 -4.70 -9.47 -9.44
CA ARG A 123 -5.91 -10.11 -8.87
C ARG A 123 -6.09 -9.91 -7.36
N THR A 124 -5.01 -9.61 -6.65
CA THR A 124 -5.02 -9.46 -5.19
C THR A 124 -5.81 -8.22 -4.77
N LEU A 125 -6.19 -8.06 -3.51
CA LEU A 125 -6.82 -6.81 -3.05
C LEU A 125 -5.82 -6.05 -2.19
N ASN A 126 -5.16 -5.03 -2.74
CA ASN A 126 -4.42 -4.06 -1.93
C ASN A 126 -5.42 -3.01 -1.38
N ARG A 127 -4.96 -2.12 -0.50
CA ARG A 127 -5.80 -1.07 0.12
C ARG A 127 -6.57 -0.24 -0.91
N GLN A 128 -5.90 0.19 -1.99
CA GLN A 128 -6.52 0.97 -3.05
C GLN A 128 -7.61 0.18 -3.81
N ARG A 129 -7.30 -1.04 -4.25
CA ARG A 129 -8.24 -1.88 -5.00
C ARG A 129 -9.40 -2.32 -4.13
N ALA A 130 -9.16 -2.63 -2.86
CA ALA A 130 -10.23 -2.89 -1.88
C ALA A 130 -11.18 -1.69 -1.75
N THR A 131 -10.67 -0.46 -1.70
CA THR A 131 -11.47 0.77 -1.67
C THR A 131 -12.25 0.99 -2.98
N LEU A 132 -11.63 0.77 -4.14
CA LEU A 132 -12.31 0.93 -5.43
C LEU A 132 -13.43 -0.11 -5.62
N VAL A 133 -13.16 -1.37 -5.25
CA VAL A 133 -14.14 -2.46 -5.27
C VAL A 133 -15.30 -2.13 -4.32
N PHE A 134 -15.03 -1.66 -3.11
CA PHE A 134 -16.04 -1.24 -2.14
C PHE A 134 -17.01 -0.21 -2.72
N HIS A 135 -16.51 0.90 -3.26
CA HIS A 135 -17.35 1.95 -3.84
C HIS A 135 -18.13 1.47 -5.07
N HIS A 136 -17.53 0.61 -5.89
CA HIS A 136 -18.21 0.02 -7.04
C HIS A 136 -19.36 -0.89 -6.59
N LEU A 137 -19.13 -1.75 -5.60
CA LEU A 137 -20.14 -2.64 -5.04
C LEU A 137 -21.30 -1.85 -4.39
N GLN A 138 -21.01 -0.81 -3.62
CA GLN A 138 -22.05 0.05 -3.05
C GLN A 138 -22.93 0.67 -4.14
N ARG A 139 -22.32 1.16 -5.23
CA ARG A 139 -23.04 1.88 -6.29
C ARG A 139 -23.78 0.97 -7.27
N GLN A 140 -23.17 -0.13 -7.68
CA GLN A 140 -23.70 -0.99 -8.76
C GLN A 140 -24.31 -2.30 -8.27
N GLN A 141 -24.07 -2.68 -7.01
CA GLN A 141 -24.49 -3.97 -6.43
C GLN A 141 -23.99 -5.18 -7.25
N THR A 142 -22.90 -5.01 -7.99
CA THR A 142 -22.26 -6.04 -8.83
C THR A 142 -20.75 -6.02 -8.63
N VAL A 143 -20.11 -7.19 -8.67
CA VAL A 143 -18.65 -7.28 -8.55
C VAL A 143 -17.97 -6.77 -9.83
N PRO A 144 -17.04 -5.80 -9.74
CA PRO A 144 -16.31 -5.30 -10.88
C PRO A 144 -15.31 -6.33 -11.39
N SER A 145 -15.03 -6.29 -12.70
CA SER A 145 -13.91 -7.02 -13.27
C SER A 145 -12.57 -6.40 -12.87
N ILE A 146 -11.51 -7.22 -12.85
CA ILE A 146 -10.15 -6.76 -12.58
C ILE A 146 -9.72 -5.67 -13.58
N LYS A 147 -10.17 -5.75 -14.84
CA LYS A 147 -9.85 -4.77 -15.88
C LYS A 147 -10.43 -3.39 -15.56
N GLU A 148 -11.68 -3.35 -15.08
CA GLU A 148 -12.33 -2.09 -14.72
C GLU A 148 -11.58 -1.39 -13.60
N ILE A 149 -11.26 -2.10 -12.51
CA ILE A 149 -10.52 -1.54 -11.37
C ILE A 149 -9.10 -1.11 -11.76
N SER A 150 -8.37 -1.96 -12.50
CA SER A 150 -7.00 -1.66 -12.95
C SER A 150 -6.93 -0.41 -13.85
N SER A 151 -7.97 -0.13 -14.64
CA SER A 151 -8.01 1.05 -15.52
C SER A 151 -8.10 2.38 -14.76
N VAL A 152 -8.67 2.36 -13.55
CA VAL A 152 -8.91 3.56 -12.74
C VAL A 152 -7.90 3.74 -11.60
N GLU A 153 -7.09 2.73 -11.31
CA GLU A 153 -6.07 2.72 -10.25
C GLU A 153 -5.03 3.84 -10.45
N HIS A 154 -4.52 4.39 -9.35
CA HIS A 154 -3.37 5.30 -9.39
C HIS A 154 -2.08 4.49 -9.36
N ILE A 155 -1.06 4.90 -10.13
CA ILE A 155 0.23 4.20 -10.08
C ILE A 155 0.94 4.46 -8.74
N PHE A 156 0.85 5.69 -8.26
CA PHE A 156 1.33 6.13 -6.96
C PHE A 156 0.13 6.43 -6.07
N GLU A 157 0.04 5.75 -4.94
CA GLU A 157 -0.99 5.95 -3.94
C GLU A 157 -0.33 5.98 -2.57
N TRP A 158 -0.85 6.82 -1.69
CA TRP A 158 -0.32 6.92 -0.33
C TRP A 158 -0.82 5.76 0.51
N ASP A 159 0.06 5.21 1.33
CA ASP A 159 -0.33 4.09 2.17
C ASP A 159 -1.35 4.53 3.24
N GLY A 160 -2.31 3.65 3.53
CA GLY A 160 -3.32 3.86 4.56
C GLY A 160 -4.43 4.87 4.20
N VAL A 161 -4.44 5.47 3.00
CA VAL A 161 -5.49 6.45 2.65
C VAL A 161 -6.86 5.79 2.43
N LEU A 162 -7.86 6.30 3.12
CA LEU A 162 -9.28 6.06 2.85
C LEU A 162 -9.78 7.13 1.89
N ARG A 163 -10.29 6.73 0.72
CA ARG A 163 -10.84 7.67 -0.27
C ARG A 163 -12.35 7.55 -0.40
N THR A 164 -13.00 8.67 -0.73
CA THR A 164 -14.41 8.70 -1.15
C THR A 164 -14.60 8.08 -2.54
N SER A 165 -15.86 7.91 -2.95
CA SER A 165 -16.20 7.52 -4.33
C SER A 165 -15.79 8.56 -5.38
N THR A 166 -15.66 9.84 -4.98
CA THR A 166 -15.14 10.96 -5.80
C THR A 166 -13.61 11.05 -5.82
N ARG A 167 -12.92 10.16 -5.09
CA ARG A 167 -11.46 10.08 -4.91
C ARG A 167 -10.85 11.12 -3.98
N ASP A 168 -11.65 11.87 -3.25
CA ASP A 168 -11.16 12.77 -2.20
C ASP A 168 -10.68 11.97 -0.99
N ILE A 169 -9.75 12.55 -0.23
CA ILE A 169 -9.24 11.91 1.00
C ILE A 169 -10.31 12.05 2.08
N MET A 170 -10.82 10.92 2.55
CA MET A 170 -11.81 10.83 3.62
C MET A 170 -11.15 10.64 4.98
N GLY A 171 -9.98 10.00 5.03
CA GLY A 171 -9.28 9.71 6.26
C GLY A 171 -8.09 8.78 6.03
N TYR A 172 -7.54 8.26 7.12
CA TYR A 172 -6.43 7.32 7.10
C TYR A 172 -6.71 6.12 7.98
N CYS A 173 -6.22 4.96 7.60
CA CYS A 173 -6.32 3.73 8.37
C CYS A 173 -5.02 2.94 8.27
N ASP A 174 -4.43 2.65 9.42
CA ASP A 174 -3.24 1.79 9.53
C ASP A 174 -3.66 0.37 9.90
N ILE A 175 -3.11 -0.63 9.20
CA ILE A 175 -3.36 -2.06 9.49
C ILE A 175 -2.17 -2.69 10.20
N GLY A 176 -2.45 -3.50 11.22
CA GLY A 176 -1.43 -4.28 11.92
C GLY A 176 -0.69 -3.52 13.00
N THR A 177 -1.30 -2.43 13.50
CA THR A 177 -0.67 -1.55 14.48
C THR A 177 -0.54 -2.21 15.85
N PRO A 178 0.52 -1.87 16.63
CA PRO A 178 0.70 -2.38 17.99
C PRO A 178 -0.52 -2.12 18.88
N PHE A 179 -0.85 -3.08 19.76
CA PHE A 179 -1.91 -2.92 20.77
C PHE A 179 -1.75 -1.66 21.62
N LEU A 180 -0.51 -1.22 21.83
CA LEU A 180 -0.18 0.02 22.53
C LEU A 180 -0.92 1.22 21.94
N ARG A 181 -1.14 1.27 20.62
CA ARG A 181 -1.86 2.39 19.96
C ARG A 181 -3.33 2.45 20.38
N LEU A 182 -3.95 1.30 20.65
CA LEU A 182 -5.29 1.23 21.21
C LEU A 182 -5.29 1.75 22.66
N LEU A 183 -4.33 1.31 23.47
CA LEU A 183 -4.21 1.74 24.87
C LEU A 183 -3.98 3.26 24.96
N GLU A 184 -3.13 3.82 24.10
CA GLU A 184 -2.90 5.26 24.01
C GLU A 184 -4.17 6.03 23.61
N ALA A 185 -4.97 5.48 22.70
CA ALA A 185 -6.21 6.10 22.23
C ALA A 185 -7.35 6.05 23.27
N VAL A 186 -7.34 5.05 24.15
CA VAL A 186 -8.32 4.89 25.24
C VAL A 186 -7.84 5.55 26.54
N SER A 187 -6.54 5.86 26.66
CA SER A 187 -5.98 6.52 27.83
C SER A 187 -6.25 8.01 27.87
N GLU A 188 -6.66 8.53 29.03
CA GLU A 188 -6.58 9.95 29.32
C GLU A 188 -5.17 10.25 29.85
N SER A 189 -4.46 11.15 29.16
CA SER A 189 -3.12 11.57 29.56
C SER A 189 -3.23 12.78 30.48
N GLN A 190 -2.84 12.63 31.74
CA GLN A 190 -2.68 13.79 32.62
C GLN A 190 -1.39 14.53 32.28
N THR A 191 -1.51 15.80 31.92
CA THR A 191 -0.39 16.65 31.46
C THR A 191 0.62 16.96 32.55
N SER A 192 0.25 16.87 33.84
CA SER A 192 1.12 17.21 34.97
C SER A 192 2.00 16.06 35.47
N THR A 193 1.54 14.80 35.42
CA THR A 193 2.24 13.64 36.02
C THR A 193 2.81 12.66 35.00
N LYS A 194 2.50 12.83 33.70
CA LYS A 194 2.72 11.83 32.64
C LYS A 194 2.07 10.47 32.93
N ALA A 195 1.21 10.37 33.94
CA ALA A 195 0.45 9.17 34.22
C ALA A 195 -0.67 9.01 33.18
N SER A 196 -0.86 7.78 32.71
CA SER A 196 -1.91 7.41 31.76
C SER A 196 -2.99 6.66 32.53
N HIS A 197 -4.19 7.22 32.62
CA HIS A 197 -5.31 6.51 33.23
C HIS A 197 -6.08 5.76 32.15
N ILE A 198 -5.98 4.43 32.15
CA ILE A 198 -6.75 3.58 31.24
C ILE A 198 -8.11 3.34 31.88
N GLN A 199 -9.18 3.82 31.24
CA GLN A 199 -10.54 3.48 31.66
C GLN A 199 -10.81 2.01 31.34
N GLN A 200 -10.70 1.16 32.36
CA GLN A 200 -10.81 -0.30 32.21
C GLN A 200 -12.17 -0.73 31.65
N GLN A 201 -13.24 0.00 31.98
CA GLN A 201 -14.59 -0.21 31.44
C GLN A 201 -14.66 0.07 29.92
N THR A 202 -14.05 1.17 29.47
CA THR A 202 -13.97 1.54 28.05
C THR A 202 -13.24 0.46 27.26
N LEU A 203 -12.10 -0.02 27.75
CA LEU A 203 -11.34 -1.07 27.09
C LEU A 203 -12.12 -2.40 27.06
N SER A 204 -12.78 -2.80 28.15
CA SER A 204 -13.52 -4.06 28.19
C SER A 204 -14.70 -4.07 27.22
N GLN A 205 -15.41 -2.95 27.06
CA GLN A 205 -16.48 -2.81 26.08
C GLN A 205 -15.98 -2.86 24.63
N ILE A 206 -14.81 -2.26 24.33
CA ILE A 206 -14.20 -2.40 22.99
C ILE A 206 -13.81 -3.85 22.72
N LEU A 207 -13.19 -4.52 23.70
CA LEU A 207 -12.78 -5.92 23.55
C LEU A 207 -13.99 -6.86 23.41
N SER A 208 -15.09 -6.60 24.13
CA SER A 208 -16.32 -7.38 24.00
C SER A 208 -16.98 -7.20 22.63
N LEU A 209 -17.03 -5.98 22.10
CA LEU A 209 -17.54 -5.70 20.76
C LEU A 209 -16.83 -6.53 19.68
N TYR A 210 -15.51 -6.62 19.77
CA TYR A 210 -14.70 -7.36 18.80
C TYR A 210 -14.46 -8.82 19.20
N ASN A 211 -15.12 -9.37 20.22
CA ASN A 211 -14.80 -10.70 20.73
C ASN A 211 -14.82 -11.78 19.64
N SER A 212 -15.85 -11.77 18.78
CA SER A 212 -16.02 -12.70 17.65
C SER A 212 -15.22 -12.36 16.39
N SER A 213 -14.53 -11.22 16.36
CA SER A 213 -13.75 -10.75 15.21
C SER A 213 -12.26 -10.99 15.43
N ARG A 214 -11.50 -11.26 14.36
CA ARG A 214 -10.04 -11.45 14.42
C ARG A 214 -9.23 -10.15 14.36
N TYR A 215 -9.88 -9.02 14.51
CA TYR A 215 -9.26 -7.71 14.55
C TYR A 215 -10.06 -6.79 15.47
N ILE A 216 -9.48 -5.63 15.79
CA ILE A 216 -10.11 -4.53 16.51
C ILE A 216 -9.88 -3.26 15.68
N LEU A 217 -10.94 -2.53 15.36
CA LEU A 217 -10.87 -1.22 14.72
C LEU A 217 -11.19 -0.14 15.77
N TRP A 218 -10.31 0.85 15.89
CA TRP A 218 -10.53 2.00 16.77
C TRP A 218 -9.92 3.28 16.21
N HIS A 219 -10.39 4.43 16.68
CA HIS A 219 -9.82 5.73 16.32
C HIS A 219 -8.39 5.90 16.88
N ASP A 220 -7.54 6.58 16.12
CA ASP A 220 -6.25 7.03 16.62
C ASP A 220 -6.42 8.19 17.60
N ARG A 221 -5.52 8.27 18.59
CA ARG A 221 -5.38 9.47 19.43
C ARG A 221 -5.13 10.75 18.62
N ARG A 222 -4.49 10.62 17.45
CA ARG A 222 -4.22 11.72 16.50
C ARG A 222 -5.39 12.04 15.57
N SER A 223 -6.51 11.32 15.69
CA SER A 223 -7.69 11.54 14.87
C SER A 223 -8.28 12.92 15.15
N THR A 224 -8.56 13.69 14.10
CA THR A 224 -9.28 14.97 14.20
C THR A 224 -10.62 14.87 13.48
N LYS A 225 -11.55 15.82 13.72
CA LYS A 225 -12.86 15.83 13.06
C LYS A 225 -12.74 15.94 11.53
N ASP A 226 -11.79 16.75 11.04
CA ASP A 226 -11.60 16.95 9.60
C ASP A 226 -10.86 15.81 8.90
N VAL A 227 -10.05 15.05 9.65
CA VAL A 227 -9.21 13.97 9.11
C VAL A 227 -9.27 12.78 10.06
N PRO A 228 -10.31 11.93 9.96
CA PRO A 228 -10.44 10.77 10.80
C PRO A 228 -9.28 9.79 10.54
N ARG A 229 -8.71 9.26 11.63
CA ARG A 229 -7.62 8.29 11.61
C ARG A 229 -8.02 7.06 12.39
N PHE A 230 -7.79 5.89 11.80
CA PHE A 230 -8.15 4.61 12.36
C PHE A 230 -6.95 3.69 12.46
N ASN A 231 -6.99 2.79 13.45
CA ASN A 231 -6.02 1.73 13.64
C ASN A 231 -6.75 0.39 13.64
N ILE A 232 -6.28 -0.55 12.82
CA ILE A 232 -6.70 -1.95 12.83
C ILE A 232 -5.63 -2.76 13.54
N ILE A 233 -5.98 -3.24 14.74
CA ILE A 233 -5.16 -4.16 15.52
C ILE A 233 -5.56 -5.58 15.15
N LEU A 234 -4.59 -6.41 14.77
CA LEU A 234 -4.84 -7.80 14.38
C LEU A 234 -4.74 -8.72 15.60
N LYS A 235 -5.65 -9.69 15.72
CA LYS A 235 -5.54 -10.80 16.66
C LYS A 235 -4.74 -11.94 16.02
N LYS A 236 -4.16 -12.81 16.85
CA LYS A 236 -3.54 -14.05 16.36
C LYS A 236 -4.57 -14.88 15.58
N GLY A 237 -4.17 -15.38 14.41
CA GLY A 237 -5.05 -16.13 13.52
C GLY A 237 -5.87 -15.27 12.55
N ALA A 238 -5.68 -13.95 12.51
CA ALA A 238 -6.27 -13.11 11.47
C ALA A 238 -5.85 -13.57 10.07
N GLU A 239 -6.84 -13.81 9.21
CA GLU A 239 -6.68 -14.20 7.81
C GLU A 239 -6.87 -12.99 6.88
N PRO A 240 -6.41 -13.05 5.62
CA PRO A 240 -6.56 -11.93 4.67
C PRO A 240 -8.00 -11.43 4.46
N LYS A 241 -8.99 -12.33 4.56
CA LYS A 241 -10.42 -11.95 4.54
C LYS A 241 -10.82 -11.07 5.72
N ASP A 242 -10.29 -11.34 6.91
CA ASP A 242 -10.55 -10.56 8.12
C ASP A 242 -10.03 -9.12 7.94
N LEU A 243 -8.90 -8.96 7.26
CA LEU A 243 -8.34 -7.65 6.93
C LEU A 243 -9.16 -6.90 5.90
N LEU A 244 -9.71 -7.59 4.90
CA LEU A 244 -10.60 -6.97 3.92
C LEU A 244 -11.87 -6.45 4.60
N ILE A 245 -12.46 -7.26 5.49
CA ILE A 245 -13.62 -6.86 6.30
C ILE A 245 -13.26 -5.66 7.17
N ALA A 246 -12.11 -5.69 7.86
CA ALA A 246 -11.65 -4.58 8.69
C ALA A 246 -11.45 -3.28 7.90
N TRP A 247 -10.87 -3.36 6.70
CA TRP A 247 -10.67 -2.22 5.81
C TRP A 247 -12.01 -1.64 5.33
N TRP A 248 -12.95 -2.51 4.94
CA TRP A 248 -14.29 -2.07 4.54
C TRP A 248 -15.10 -1.52 5.70
N GLN A 249 -14.94 -2.05 6.91
CA GLN A 249 -15.50 -1.44 8.11
C GLN A 249 -14.97 -0.02 8.31
N ALA A 250 -13.66 0.19 8.16
CA ALA A 250 -13.07 1.52 8.26
C ALA A 250 -13.65 2.49 7.21
N LEU A 251 -13.91 2.02 5.98
CA LEU A 251 -14.57 2.82 4.94
C LEU A 251 -16.03 3.15 5.27
N PHE A 252 -16.82 2.17 5.74
CA PHE A 252 -18.19 2.42 6.19
C PHE A 252 -18.22 3.43 7.35
N HIS A 253 -17.35 3.23 8.33
CA HIS A 253 -17.28 4.11 9.49
C HIS A 253 -16.85 5.52 9.11
N ALA A 254 -15.81 5.67 8.28
CA ALA A 254 -15.36 6.98 7.82
C ALA A 254 -16.43 7.72 6.97
N GLN A 255 -17.24 6.99 6.18
CA GLN A 255 -18.39 7.57 5.47
C GLN A 255 -19.43 8.10 6.46
N ASP A 256 -19.80 7.32 7.47
CA ASP A 256 -20.82 7.68 8.45
C ASP A 256 -20.34 8.81 9.40
N ASP A 257 -19.06 8.82 9.78
CA ASP A 257 -18.42 9.81 10.67
C ASP A 257 -18.35 11.20 10.00
N SER A 258 -18.10 11.24 8.68
CA SER A 258 -18.17 12.49 7.91
C SER A 258 -19.56 13.14 7.91
N ALA A 259 -20.61 12.38 8.23
CA ALA A 259 -21.99 12.84 8.30
C ALA A 259 -22.47 13.13 9.74
N ALA A 260 -21.73 12.71 10.77
CA ALA A 260 -22.18 12.77 12.17
C ALA A 260 -21.10 13.35 13.09
N GLY A 261 -21.40 14.46 13.78
CA GLY A 261 -20.54 15.00 14.83
C GLY A 261 -20.63 14.16 16.12
N GLN A 262 -20.03 12.97 16.13
CA GLN A 262 -20.06 12.05 17.27
C GLN A 262 -19.06 12.46 18.36
N ASP A 263 -19.56 13.06 19.44
CA ASP A 263 -18.72 13.53 20.55
C ASP A 263 -18.75 12.60 21.78
N GLY A 264 -19.62 11.56 21.82
CA GLY A 264 -19.71 10.59 22.92
C GLY A 264 -19.03 9.24 22.67
N PHE A 265 -18.47 8.61 23.71
CA PHE A 265 -17.88 7.27 23.62
C PHE A 265 -18.91 6.17 23.29
N GLU A 266 -20.07 6.16 23.95
CA GLU A 266 -21.16 5.21 23.66
C GLU A 266 -21.66 5.35 22.21
N GLU A 267 -21.76 6.58 21.70
CA GLU A 267 -22.14 6.84 20.30
C GLU A 267 -21.09 6.29 19.32
N LYS A 268 -19.80 6.51 19.61
CA LYS A 268 -18.68 5.96 18.82
C LYS A 268 -18.67 4.44 18.84
N LEU A 269 -18.91 3.83 20.01
CA LEU A 269 -18.99 2.38 20.15
C LEU A 269 -20.15 1.81 19.34
N ALA A 270 -21.34 2.43 19.43
CA ALA A 270 -22.52 2.04 18.65
C ALA A 270 -22.33 2.26 17.14
N ALA A 271 -21.59 3.29 16.72
CA ALA A 271 -21.23 3.50 15.32
C ALA A 271 -20.26 2.43 14.81
N LEU A 272 -19.26 2.04 15.62
CA LEU A 272 -18.35 0.94 15.29
C LEU A 272 -19.06 -0.41 15.25
N GLU A 273 -20.03 -0.65 16.12
CA GLU A 273 -20.86 -1.86 16.08
C GLU A 273 -21.70 -1.93 14.79
N ARG A 274 -22.35 -0.83 14.43
CA ARG A 274 -23.11 -0.74 13.16
C ARG A 274 -22.22 -0.96 11.94
N SER A 275 -21.04 -0.33 11.89
CA SER A 275 -20.11 -0.50 10.77
C SER A 275 -19.55 -1.91 10.70
N LEU A 276 -19.29 -2.55 11.86
CA LEU A 276 -18.82 -3.94 11.93
C LEU A 276 -19.82 -4.91 11.32
N SER A 277 -21.09 -4.83 11.73
CA SER A 277 -22.16 -5.68 11.21
C SER A 277 -22.35 -5.47 9.70
N ARG A 278 -22.40 -4.21 9.25
CA ARG A 278 -22.47 -3.87 7.81
C ARG A 278 -21.32 -4.46 7.02
N ALA A 279 -20.08 -4.37 7.52
CA ALA A 279 -18.91 -4.88 6.81
C ALA A 279 -18.92 -6.41 6.67
N LYS A 280 -19.32 -7.13 7.72
CA LYS A 280 -19.45 -8.59 7.70
C LYS A 280 -20.52 -9.04 6.69
N GLU A 281 -21.73 -8.50 6.79
CA GLU A 281 -22.82 -8.80 5.86
C GLU A 281 -22.46 -8.46 4.41
N PHE A 282 -21.76 -7.34 4.21
CA PHE A 282 -21.33 -6.90 2.88
C PHE A 282 -20.30 -7.86 2.28
N PHE A 283 -19.34 -8.34 3.07
CA PHE A 283 -18.39 -9.35 2.60
C PHE A 283 -19.08 -10.69 2.31
N GLU A 284 -19.92 -11.20 3.21
CA GLU A 284 -20.65 -12.44 3.02
C GLU A 284 -21.51 -12.42 1.74
N ARG A 285 -22.17 -11.29 1.46
CA ARG A 285 -22.97 -11.11 0.24
C ARG A 285 -22.15 -11.24 -1.05
N TYR A 286 -20.91 -10.76 -1.06
CA TYR A 286 -20.10 -10.62 -2.28
C TYR A 286 -18.92 -11.58 -2.39
N GLU A 287 -18.56 -12.32 -1.34
CA GLU A 287 -17.36 -13.18 -1.32
C GLU A 287 -17.33 -14.15 -2.50
N LYS A 288 -18.42 -14.90 -2.69
CA LYS A 288 -18.51 -15.90 -3.77
C LYS A 288 -18.34 -15.24 -5.14
N SER A 289 -19.05 -14.15 -5.38
CA SER A 289 -19.00 -13.38 -6.63
C SER A 289 -17.62 -12.75 -6.89
N LEU A 290 -16.90 -12.33 -5.84
CA LEU A 290 -15.53 -11.84 -5.93
C LEU A 290 -14.59 -12.92 -6.45
N ARG A 291 -14.67 -14.12 -5.86
CA ARG A 291 -13.88 -15.29 -6.27
C ARG A 291 -14.21 -15.71 -7.70
N GLU A 292 -15.49 -15.75 -8.07
CA GLU A 292 -15.94 -16.08 -9.43
C GLU A 292 -15.43 -15.08 -10.49
N LYS A 293 -15.33 -13.79 -10.15
CA LYS A 293 -14.74 -12.75 -11.00
C LYS A 293 -13.21 -12.74 -11.01
N GLY A 294 -12.58 -13.65 -10.26
CA GLY A 294 -11.14 -13.87 -10.24
C GLY A 294 -10.36 -12.99 -9.26
N TRP A 295 -11.04 -12.32 -8.33
CA TRP A 295 -10.38 -11.64 -7.22
C TRP A 295 -9.81 -12.64 -6.22
N ASP A 296 -8.57 -12.42 -5.82
CA ASP A 296 -7.88 -13.22 -4.82
C ASP A 296 -8.07 -12.58 -3.45
N VAL A 297 -9.05 -13.09 -2.70
CA VAL A 297 -9.41 -12.63 -1.34
C VAL A 297 -8.60 -13.32 -0.25
N ASP A 298 -7.85 -14.37 -0.58
CA ASP A 298 -7.02 -15.12 0.37
C ASP A 298 -5.57 -14.62 0.39
N ASN A 299 -5.26 -13.59 -0.39
CA ASN A 299 -3.95 -12.96 -0.42
C ASN A 299 -3.84 -11.78 0.54
N GLY A 300 -2.79 -11.76 1.37
CA GLY A 300 -2.53 -10.71 2.37
C GLY A 300 -2.06 -9.34 1.85
N ALA A 301 -2.43 -8.93 0.63
CA ALA A 301 -1.95 -7.69 0.00
C ALA A 301 -2.39 -6.38 0.70
N LEU A 302 -3.28 -6.45 1.69
CA LEU A 302 -3.65 -5.33 2.56
C LEU A 302 -2.60 -5.04 3.64
N GLU A 303 -1.78 -6.03 4.01
CA GLU A 303 -0.64 -5.87 4.92
C GLU A 303 0.58 -5.38 4.14
N THR A 304 0.86 -4.08 4.21
CA THR A 304 1.98 -3.44 3.49
C THR A 304 3.29 -3.44 4.29
N ALA A 305 3.23 -3.77 5.59
CA ALA A 305 4.36 -3.77 6.50
C ALA A 305 4.28 -4.95 7.49
N SER A 306 5.37 -5.20 8.21
CA SER A 306 5.39 -6.18 9.31
C SER A 306 4.38 -5.78 10.38
N SER A 307 3.34 -6.58 10.54
CA SER A 307 2.22 -6.32 11.44
C SER A 307 2.37 -7.06 12.76
N THR A 308 1.92 -6.40 13.83
CA THR A 308 1.84 -7.01 15.15
C THR A 308 0.51 -7.73 15.33
N ARG A 309 0.53 -8.86 16.05
CA ARG A 309 -0.66 -9.65 16.39
C ARG A 309 -0.76 -9.82 17.89
N VAL A 310 -1.98 -9.64 18.41
CA VAL A 310 -2.26 -9.72 19.84
C VAL A 310 -2.90 -11.07 20.16
N VAL A 311 -2.50 -11.65 21.30
CA VAL A 311 -3.16 -12.79 21.92
C VAL A 311 -3.71 -12.29 23.25
N PHE A 312 -5.02 -12.42 23.44
CA PHE A 312 -5.61 -12.27 24.76
C PHE A 312 -5.58 -13.65 25.41
N GLY A 313 -4.92 -13.75 26.57
CA GLY A 313 -4.87 -15.02 27.28
C GLY A 313 -6.26 -15.39 27.79
N GLU A 314 -6.64 -16.65 27.60
CA GLU A 314 -7.65 -17.28 28.45
C GLU A 314 -6.91 -17.70 29.72
N SER A 315 -7.19 -17.01 30.82
CA SER A 315 -6.78 -17.44 32.16
C SER A 315 -7.65 -18.59 32.62
#